data_AF-A0A391NZ30-F1
#
_entry.id   AF-A0A391NZ30-F1
#
_cell.length_a   1.000
_cell.length_b   1.000
_cell.length_c   1.000
_cell.angle_alpha   90.00
_cell.angle_beta   90.00
_cell.angle_gamma   90.00
#
_symmetry.space_group_name_H-M   'P 1'
#
loop_
_entity.id
_entity.type
_entity.pdbx_description
1 polymer ?
#
loop_
_entity_poly.entity_id
_entity_poly.type
_entity_poly.pdbx_seq_one_letter_code
_entity_poly.pdbx_strand_id
1 'polypeptide(L)'
;MIKEQFLEEIDYNLKDSEIEKEIDYSIFVKWIIKITYNYMRSRKMDCSFITKYIECILEDKEMPDAFNVFMGVHVNTTPLPERCYEYKPLEIVEEPRLIGTALGLSMMYDLPLDYNRVIISGSEATLCLRFGNAIIYIVFWKNNSIKEMRTKYVDLLQKEFNFKMLKPGKNKYKLKRVTASSNISMGYWHLLSRSALRQDDMLVNSLIHGRDVKAVRKSFESMRSEEDWRASQLLVERDMFPENRRVKKEYEDFFRNRD
;
A
#
# COMPACT_ATOMS: atom_id res chain seq x y z
N MET A 1 -7.75 9.32 -16.46
CA MET A 1 -7.90 10.19 -15.27
C MET A 1 -7.49 9.55 -13.95
N ILE A 2 -8.28 8.66 -13.29
CA ILE A 2 -7.89 8.10 -11.96
C ILE A 2 -6.62 7.25 -12.04
N LYS A 3 -6.48 6.40 -13.07
CA LYS A 3 -5.28 5.54 -13.23
C LYS A 3 -4.01 6.36 -13.47
N GLU A 4 -4.05 7.33 -14.38
CA GLU A 4 -2.88 8.15 -14.75
C GLU A 4 -2.28 8.88 -13.55
N GLN A 5 -3.12 9.40 -12.65
CA GLN A 5 -2.65 10.11 -11.46
C GLN A 5 -1.83 9.23 -10.50
N PHE A 6 -1.94 7.91 -10.57
CA PHE A 6 -1.31 7.00 -9.61
C PHE A 6 -0.21 6.12 -10.22
N LEU A 7 0.05 6.20 -11.53
CA LEU A 7 1.07 5.38 -12.18
C LEU A 7 2.49 5.96 -12.05
N GLU A 8 2.62 7.27 -11.94
CA GLU A 8 3.93 7.93 -11.87
C GLU A 8 4.59 7.74 -10.50
N GLU A 9 5.89 7.43 -10.52
CA GLU A 9 6.69 7.42 -9.30
C GLU A 9 6.79 8.84 -8.72
N ILE A 10 6.67 8.95 -7.40
CA ILE A 10 6.88 10.22 -6.69
C ILE A 10 8.36 10.32 -6.35
N ASP A 11 9.00 11.43 -6.75
CA ASP A 11 10.39 11.71 -6.42
C ASP A 11 10.61 11.71 -4.90
N TYR A 12 11.67 11.04 -4.45
CA TYR A 12 12.08 10.97 -3.04
C TYR A 12 12.19 12.36 -2.37
N ASN A 13 12.57 13.40 -3.11
CA ASN A 13 12.65 14.77 -2.60
C ASN A 13 11.30 15.32 -2.13
N LEU A 14 10.19 14.73 -2.59
CA LEU A 14 8.83 15.07 -2.20
C LEU A 14 8.29 14.17 -1.08
N LYS A 15 9.11 13.31 -0.45
CA LYS A 15 8.65 12.32 0.54
C LYS A 15 7.91 12.89 1.74
N ASP A 16 8.24 14.13 2.13
CA ASP A 16 7.64 14.83 3.27
C ASP A 16 6.65 15.92 2.83
N SER A 17 6.48 16.11 1.52
CA SER A 17 5.56 17.07 0.93
C SER A 17 4.12 16.57 0.91
N GLU A 18 3.18 17.50 0.87
CA GLU A 18 1.79 17.19 0.55
C GLU A 18 1.61 17.14 -0.96
N ILE A 19 1.03 16.06 -1.46
CA ILE A 19 0.78 15.83 -2.88
C ILE A 19 -0.71 15.99 -3.13
N GLU A 20 -1.06 16.96 -3.97
CA GLU A 20 -2.44 17.18 -4.37
C GLU A 20 -2.88 16.11 -5.37
N LYS A 21 -4.03 15.48 -5.08
CA LYS A 21 -4.70 14.54 -5.97
C LYS A 21 -6.17 14.91 -6.09
N GLU A 22 -6.73 14.70 -7.28
CA GLU A 22 -8.15 14.92 -7.55
C GLU A 22 -8.88 13.59 -7.64
N ILE A 23 -9.80 13.36 -6.70
CA ILE A 23 -10.48 12.10 -6.48
C ILE A 23 -11.98 12.34 -6.50
N ASP A 24 -12.66 11.81 -7.51
CA ASP A 24 -14.12 11.67 -7.45
C ASP A 24 -14.47 10.62 -6.39
N TYR A 25 -14.97 11.06 -5.24
CA TYR A 25 -15.30 10.19 -4.13
C TYR A 25 -16.25 9.06 -4.53
N SER A 26 -17.32 9.38 -5.28
CA SER A 26 -18.38 8.42 -5.62
C SER A 26 -17.81 7.32 -6.51
N ILE A 27 -17.13 7.69 -7.59
CA ILE A 27 -16.56 6.72 -8.53
C ILE A 27 -15.44 5.91 -7.84
N PHE A 28 -14.56 6.57 -7.11
CA PHE A 28 -13.39 5.94 -6.51
C PHE A 28 -13.79 4.93 -5.44
N VAL A 29 -14.68 5.28 -4.51
CA VAL A 29 -15.12 4.37 -3.45
C VAL A 29 -15.86 3.16 -4.00
N LYS A 30 -16.76 3.36 -4.98
CA LYS A 30 -17.46 2.25 -5.66
C LYS A 30 -16.43 1.29 -6.31
N TRP A 31 -15.36 1.83 -6.90
CA TRP A 31 -14.29 1.04 -7.50
C TRP A 31 -13.50 0.22 -6.45
N ILE A 32 -13.08 0.84 -5.34
CA ILE A 32 -12.36 0.16 -4.26
C ILE A 32 -13.19 -0.98 -3.64
N ILE A 33 -14.48 -0.75 -3.41
CA ILE A 33 -15.39 -1.78 -2.87
C ILE A 33 -15.53 -2.96 -3.85
N LYS A 34 -15.73 -2.69 -5.16
CA LYS A 34 -15.80 -3.75 -6.18
C LYS A 34 -14.53 -4.59 -6.26
N ILE A 35 -13.36 -3.95 -6.18
CA ILE A 35 -12.08 -4.65 -6.17
C ILE A 35 -11.98 -5.54 -4.93
N THR A 36 -12.30 -4.98 -3.76
CA THR A 36 -12.27 -5.72 -2.50
C THR A 36 -13.19 -6.95 -2.56
N TYR A 37 -14.42 -6.78 -3.03
CA TYR A 37 -15.37 -7.88 -3.22
C TYR A 37 -14.83 -8.96 -4.14
N ASN A 38 -14.30 -8.57 -5.32
CA ASN A 38 -13.76 -9.52 -6.28
C ASN A 38 -12.52 -10.25 -5.75
N TYR A 39 -11.66 -9.56 -5.01
CA TYR A 39 -10.49 -10.13 -4.35
C TYR A 39 -10.91 -11.18 -3.30
N MET A 40 -11.81 -10.83 -2.37
CA MET A 40 -12.26 -11.75 -1.33
C MET A 40 -12.97 -12.97 -1.94
N ARG A 41 -13.84 -12.73 -2.93
CA ARG A 41 -14.55 -13.79 -3.65
C ARG A 41 -13.61 -14.72 -4.41
N SER A 42 -12.59 -14.20 -5.11
CA SER A 42 -11.64 -15.03 -5.86
C SER A 42 -10.79 -15.91 -4.93
N ARG A 43 -10.54 -15.45 -3.71
CA ARG A 43 -9.88 -16.21 -2.63
C ARG A 43 -10.81 -17.12 -1.83
N LYS A 44 -12.10 -17.20 -2.19
CA LYS A 44 -13.14 -17.99 -1.49
C LYS A 44 -13.31 -17.61 -0.01
N MET A 45 -13.08 -16.34 0.32
CA MET A 45 -13.32 -15.79 1.65
C MET A 45 -14.79 -15.45 1.85
N ASP A 46 -15.25 -15.39 3.10
CA ASP A 46 -16.57 -14.80 3.40
C ASP A 46 -16.56 -13.30 3.08
N CYS A 47 -17.41 -12.92 2.14
CA CYS A 47 -17.62 -11.53 1.72
C CYS A 47 -19.09 -11.12 1.80
N SER A 48 -19.90 -11.85 2.57
CA SER A 48 -21.34 -11.60 2.74
C SER A 48 -21.64 -10.19 3.23
N PHE A 49 -20.80 -9.65 4.11
CA PHE A 49 -20.90 -8.27 4.60
C PHE A 49 -20.69 -7.21 3.51
N ILE A 50 -20.03 -7.55 2.39
CA ILE A 50 -19.79 -6.63 1.28
C ILE A 50 -20.98 -6.58 0.31
N THR A 51 -21.77 -7.65 0.21
CA THR A 51 -22.84 -7.81 -0.77
C THR A 51 -23.82 -6.63 -0.76
N LYS A 52 -24.20 -6.13 0.42
CA LYS A 52 -25.07 -4.95 0.56
C LYS A 52 -24.54 -3.70 -0.15
N TYR A 53 -23.22 -3.51 -0.19
CA TYR A 53 -22.62 -2.39 -0.92
C TYR A 53 -22.63 -2.66 -2.43
N ILE A 54 -22.43 -3.90 -2.86
CA ILE A 54 -22.49 -4.27 -4.28
C ILE A 54 -23.90 -4.02 -4.84
N GLU A 55 -24.93 -4.40 -4.11
CA GLU A 55 -26.33 -4.11 -4.46
C GLU A 55 -26.56 -2.60 -4.61
N CYS A 56 -26.14 -1.79 -3.63
CA CYS A 56 -26.20 -0.33 -3.73
C CYS A 56 -25.47 0.21 -4.96
N ILE A 57 -24.31 -0.37 -5.32
CA ILE A 57 -23.56 0.06 -6.49
C ILE A 57 -24.26 -0.29 -7.81
N LEU A 58 -24.90 -1.47 -7.89
CA LEU A 58 -25.61 -1.92 -9.09
C LEU A 58 -26.91 -1.14 -9.31
N GLU A 59 -27.60 -0.79 -8.23
CA GLU A 59 -28.88 -0.08 -8.25
C GLU A 59 -28.74 1.44 -8.17
N ASP A 60 -27.51 1.95 -8.16
CA ASP A 60 -27.15 3.36 -7.97
C ASP A 60 -27.82 4.02 -6.74
N LYS A 61 -27.91 3.26 -5.65
CA LYS A 61 -28.46 3.71 -4.37
C LYS A 61 -27.39 4.35 -3.49
N GLU A 62 -27.84 5.08 -2.49
CA GLU A 62 -26.97 5.63 -1.44
C GLU A 62 -26.24 4.50 -0.70
N MET A 63 -24.95 4.70 -0.45
CA MET A 63 -24.10 3.71 0.19
C MET A 63 -24.30 3.73 1.72
N PRO A 64 -24.44 2.57 2.39
CA PRO A 64 -24.56 2.53 3.84
C PRO A 64 -23.35 3.13 4.56
N ASP A 65 -23.60 3.92 5.61
CA ASP A 65 -22.57 4.49 6.50
C ASP A 65 -22.00 3.44 7.47
N ALA A 66 -21.25 2.49 6.91
CA ALA A 66 -20.66 1.38 7.64
C ALA A 66 -19.24 1.04 7.15
N PHE A 67 -18.58 1.96 6.48
CA PHE A 67 -17.17 1.81 6.10
C PHE A 67 -16.47 3.17 6.06
N ASN A 68 -15.15 3.16 6.20
CA ASN A 68 -14.33 4.35 6.00
C ASN A 68 -13.19 4.02 5.03
N VAL A 69 -12.92 4.95 4.12
CA VAL A 69 -11.81 4.86 3.16
C VAL A 69 -10.80 5.94 3.46
N PHE A 70 -9.56 5.52 3.62
CA PHE A 70 -8.42 6.35 3.92
C PHE A 70 -7.41 6.26 2.79
N MET A 71 -6.74 7.36 2.48
CA MET A 71 -5.78 7.42 1.38
C MET A 71 -4.49 8.12 1.78
N GLY A 72 -3.37 7.59 1.29
CA GLY A 72 -2.04 8.17 1.35
C GLY A 72 -1.28 7.88 0.05
N VAL A 73 0.00 8.27 0.01
CA VAL A 73 0.85 8.00 -1.16
C VAL A 73 2.04 7.11 -0.84
N HIS A 74 2.45 6.37 -1.85
CA HIS A 74 3.68 5.59 -1.89
C HIS A 74 4.82 6.41 -2.48
N VAL A 75 5.93 6.41 -1.76
CA VAL A 75 7.18 7.05 -2.17
C VAL A 75 8.27 6.05 -1.86
N ASN A 76 9.15 5.75 -2.83
CA ASN A 76 10.27 4.86 -2.58
C ASN A 76 11.26 5.55 -1.63
N THR A 77 11.28 5.14 -0.37
CA THR A 77 12.17 5.67 0.67
C THR A 77 13.37 4.77 0.95
N THR A 78 13.54 3.67 0.21
CA THR A 78 14.71 2.79 0.40
C THR A 78 15.92 3.35 -0.34
N PRO A 79 17.14 3.03 0.12
CA PRO A 79 18.36 3.33 -0.61
C PRO A 79 18.60 2.39 -1.80
N LEU A 80 17.71 1.41 -2.02
CA LEU A 80 17.72 0.51 -3.18
C LEU A 80 16.59 0.88 -4.16
N PRO A 81 16.76 0.53 -5.44
CA PRO A 81 15.66 0.53 -6.39
C PRO A 81 14.54 -0.38 -5.92
N GLU A 82 13.29 0.01 -6.15
CA GLU A 82 12.15 -0.83 -5.75
C GLU A 82 12.17 -2.19 -6.47
N ARG A 83 12.65 -2.22 -7.72
CA ARG A 83 12.89 -3.43 -8.52
C ARG A 83 13.93 -4.40 -7.94
N CYS A 84 14.66 -4.03 -6.89
CA CYS A 84 15.50 -4.95 -6.12
C CYS A 84 14.69 -5.85 -5.19
N TYR A 85 13.45 -5.46 -4.89
CA TYR A 85 12.52 -6.19 -4.05
C TYR A 85 11.40 -6.78 -4.91
N GLU A 86 10.40 -7.38 -4.26
CA GLU A 86 9.18 -7.81 -4.94
C GLU A 86 8.36 -6.59 -5.35
N TYR A 87 8.55 -6.10 -6.58
CA TYR A 87 7.84 -4.93 -7.09
C TYR A 87 6.34 -5.24 -7.26
N LYS A 88 5.54 -4.79 -6.28
CA LYS A 88 4.07 -4.96 -6.24
C LYS A 88 3.34 -3.62 -6.37
N PRO A 89 3.25 -3.02 -7.56
CA PRO A 89 2.44 -1.81 -7.77
C PRO A 89 0.93 -2.11 -7.66
N LEU A 90 0.55 -3.39 -7.66
CA LEU A 90 -0.81 -3.85 -7.39
C LEU A 90 -0.73 -4.86 -6.25
N GLU A 91 -1.15 -4.45 -5.05
CA GLU A 91 -1.15 -5.30 -3.86
C GLU A 91 -2.46 -5.11 -3.10
N ILE A 92 -3.00 -6.20 -2.57
CA ILE A 92 -4.12 -6.16 -1.62
C ILE A 92 -3.71 -7.01 -0.43
N VAL A 93 -3.72 -6.40 0.75
CA VAL A 93 -3.35 -7.05 2.01
C VAL A 93 -4.53 -6.99 2.96
N GLU A 94 -4.88 -8.16 3.48
CA GLU A 94 -5.90 -8.31 4.51
C GLU A 94 -5.32 -8.00 5.89
N GLU A 95 -6.11 -7.35 6.73
CA GLU A 95 -5.81 -7.07 8.13
C GLU A 95 -4.40 -6.51 8.38
N PRO A 96 -4.00 -5.42 7.68
CA PRO A 96 -2.69 -4.84 7.87
C PRO A 96 -2.51 -4.36 9.32
N ARG A 97 -1.35 -4.64 9.91
CA ARG A 97 -1.05 -4.24 11.28
C ARG A 97 -0.77 -2.74 11.33
N LEU A 98 -1.50 -2.03 12.19
CA LEU A 98 -1.23 -0.63 12.51
C LEU A 98 -0.17 -0.57 13.61
N ILE A 99 1.03 -0.07 13.34
CA ILE A 99 2.18 -0.17 14.25
C ILE A 99 2.74 1.22 14.60
N GLY A 100 2.96 1.46 15.90
CA GLY A 100 3.51 2.71 16.44
C GLY A 100 5.04 2.79 16.50
N THR A 101 5.74 1.73 16.13
CA THR A 101 7.20 1.59 16.15
C THR A 101 7.72 1.06 14.81
N ALA A 102 8.83 1.61 14.31
CA ALA A 102 9.44 1.13 13.07
C ALA A 102 9.94 -0.33 13.20
N LEU A 103 9.65 -1.16 12.21
CA LEU A 103 10.03 -2.59 12.24
C LEU A 103 11.53 -2.81 12.41
N GLY A 104 12.36 -2.01 11.75
CA GLY A 104 13.81 -2.14 11.88
C GLY A 104 14.32 -1.82 13.29
N LEU A 105 13.64 -0.95 14.04
CA LEU A 105 13.95 -0.75 15.46
C LEU A 105 13.48 -1.95 16.29
N SER A 106 12.28 -2.47 16.01
CA SER A 106 11.81 -3.68 16.70
C SER A 106 12.80 -4.84 16.52
N MET A 107 13.33 -5.04 15.31
CA MET A 107 14.34 -6.06 15.04
C MET A 107 15.67 -5.79 15.74
N MET A 108 16.16 -4.54 15.71
CA MET A 108 17.44 -4.16 16.30
C MET A 108 17.46 -4.32 17.83
N TYR A 109 16.33 -4.11 18.48
CA TYR A 109 16.18 -4.17 19.94
C TYR A 109 15.43 -5.41 20.44
N ASP A 110 15.24 -6.41 19.58
CA ASP A 110 14.52 -7.67 19.90
C ASP A 110 13.14 -7.44 20.54
N LEU A 111 12.42 -6.43 20.05
CA LEU A 111 11.05 -6.15 20.46
C LEU A 111 10.06 -6.97 19.61
N PRO A 112 8.90 -7.36 20.15
CA PRO A 112 7.85 -7.99 19.37
C PRO A 112 7.50 -7.16 18.12
N LEU A 113 7.27 -7.83 16.98
CA LEU A 113 6.90 -7.16 15.72
C LEU A 113 5.54 -6.44 15.80
N ASP A 114 4.73 -6.74 16.80
CA ASP A 114 3.47 -6.07 17.12
C ASP A 114 3.55 -5.16 18.35
N TYR A 115 4.77 -4.79 18.77
CA TYR A 115 4.98 -3.77 19.78
C TYR A 115 4.31 -2.46 19.36
N ASN A 116 3.55 -1.84 20.28
CA ASN A 116 2.72 -0.66 20.01
C ASN A 116 1.73 -0.85 18.84
N ARG A 117 1.20 -2.06 18.66
CA ARG A 117 0.13 -2.31 17.68
C ARG A 117 -1.19 -1.66 18.13
N VAL A 118 -1.88 -1.07 17.17
CA VAL A 118 -3.27 -0.62 17.30
C VAL A 118 -4.20 -1.72 16.76
N ILE A 119 -5.22 -2.08 17.54
CA ILE A 119 -6.27 -3.02 17.15
C ILE A 119 -7.57 -2.24 16.92
N ILE A 120 -8.16 -2.39 15.74
CA ILE A 120 -9.45 -1.78 15.37
C ILE A 120 -10.59 -2.73 15.74
N SER A 121 -11.04 -2.66 17.00
CA SER A 121 -12.19 -3.42 17.47
C SER A 121 -13.47 -3.00 16.74
N GLY A 122 -14.41 -3.95 16.56
CA GLY A 122 -15.69 -3.67 15.91
C GLY A 122 -15.62 -3.55 14.38
N SER A 123 -14.47 -3.79 13.77
CA SER A 123 -14.36 -3.99 12.32
C SER A 123 -14.80 -5.41 11.92
N GLU A 124 -15.43 -5.51 10.74
CA GLU A 124 -15.74 -6.78 10.06
C GLU A 124 -14.54 -7.23 9.23
N ALA A 125 -13.90 -6.29 8.54
CA ALA A 125 -12.67 -6.51 7.80
C ALA A 125 -11.90 -5.20 7.64
N THR A 126 -10.58 -5.31 7.52
CA THR A 126 -9.71 -4.19 7.12
C THR A 126 -8.80 -4.64 6.00
N LEU A 127 -8.55 -3.77 5.02
CA LEU A 127 -7.65 -4.07 3.92
C LEU A 127 -6.79 -2.86 3.56
N CYS A 128 -5.54 -3.11 3.17
CA CYS A 128 -4.70 -2.14 2.48
C CYS A 128 -4.59 -2.51 1.01
N LEU A 129 -4.83 -1.55 0.12
CA LEU A 129 -4.68 -1.70 -1.32
C LEU A 129 -3.61 -0.73 -1.82
N ARG A 130 -2.69 -1.23 -2.63
CA ARG A 130 -1.74 -0.42 -3.40
C ARG A 130 -2.12 -0.42 -4.87
N PHE A 131 -2.22 0.77 -5.45
CA PHE A 131 -2.32 1.00 -6.89
C PHE A 131 -1.27 2.02 -7.33
N GLY A 132 -0.15 1.54 -7.85
CA GLY A 132 1.02 2.37 -8.16
C GLY A 132 1.47 3.15 -6.93
N ASN A 133 1.30 4.47 -6.99
CA ASN A 133 1.62 5.39 -5.90
C ASN A 133 0.45 5.64 -4.91
N ALA A 134 -0.74 5.11 -5.16
CA ALA A 134 -1.89 5.26 -4.25
C ALA A 134 -1.92 4.13 -3.22
N ILE A 135 -2.01 4.49 -1.94
CA ILE A 135 -2.21 3.55 -0.84
C ILE A 135 -3.57 3.84 -0.21
N ILE A 136 -4.45 2.84 -0.22
CA ILE A 136 -5.81 2.93 0.29
C ILE A 136 -5.95 1.98 1.46
N TYR A 137 -6.38 2.50 2.60
CA TYR A 137 -6.76 1.68 3.74
C TYR A 137 -8.27 1.76 3.92
N ILE A 138 -8.95 0.62 3.88
CA ILE A 138 -10.41 0.53 4.03
C ILE A 138 -10.75 -0.26 5.29
N VAL A 139 -11.71 0.27 6.05
CA VAL A 139 -12.28 -0.37 7.24
C VAL A 139 -13.75 -0.60 6.98
N PHE A 140 -14.20 -1.85 7.01
CA PHE A 140 -15.61 -2.22 7.05
C PHE A 140 -16.00 -2.48 8.50
N TRP A 141 -17.08 -1.86 8.96
CA TRP A 141 -17.53 -1.98 10.33
C TRP A 141 -18.62 -3.04 10.47
N LYS A 142 -18.61 -3.78 11.59
CA LYS A 142 -19.71 -4.68 11.94
C LYS A 142 -21.00 -3.89 12.08
N ASN A 143 -22.14 -4.49 11.72
CA ASN A 143 -23.45 -3.82 11.81
C ASN A 143 -23.77 -3.35 13.25
N ASN A 144 -23.31 -4.09 14.26
CA ASN A 144 -23.51 -3.79 15.68
C ASN A 144 -22.38 -2.94 16.31
N SER A 145 -21.44 -2.41 15.52
CA SER A 145 -20.35 -1.59 16.04
C SER A 145 -20.86 -0.26 16.61
N ILE A 146 -20.34 0.14 17.76
CA ILE A 146 -20.75 1.36 18.47
C ILE A 146 -20.23 2.60 17.74
N LYS A 147 -21.10 3.58 17.44
CA LYS A 147 -20.75 4.77 16.63
C LYS A 147 -19.60 5.56 17.25
N GLU A 148 -19.62 5.77 18.56
CA GLU A 148 -18.57 6.48 19.31
C GLU A 148 -17.21 5.78 19.19
N MET A 149 -17.21 4.45 19.15
CA MET A 149 -15.99 3.66 18.96
C MET A 149 -15.44 3.83 17.54
N ARG A 150 -16.30 3.78 16.52
CA ARG A 150 -15.89 4.06 15.12
C ARG A 150 -15.26 5.45 15.01
N THR A 151 -15.90 6.46 15.60
CA THR A 151 -15.39 7.84 15.61
C THR A 151 -14.02 7.93 16.28
N LYS A 152 -13.81 7.29 17.43
CA LYS A 152 -12.50 7.26 18.10
C LYS A 152 -11.40 6.65 17.22
N TYR A 153 -11.69 5.55 16.51
CA TYR A 153 -10.72 4.93 15.61
C TYR A 153 -10.45 5.76 14.36
N VAL A 154 -11.47 6.37 13.78
CA VAL A 154 -11.29 7.33 12.68
C VAL A 154 -10.40 8.48 13.11
N ASP A 155 -10.63 9.05 14.30
CA ASP A 155 -9.82 10.12 14.86
C ASP A 155 -8.38 9.69 15.10
N LEU A 156 -8.17 8.48 15.65
CA LEU A 156 -6.84 7.91 15.84
C LEU A 156 -6.09 7.78 14.51
N LEU A 157 -6.73 7.22 13.49
CA LEU A 157 -6.14 7.07 12.15
C LEU A 157 -5.81 8.43 11.52
N GLN A 158 -6.65 9.45 11.71
CA GLN A 158 -6.40 10.81 11.20
C GLN A 158 -5.29 11.56 11.98
N LYS A 159 -5.11 11.26 13.27
CA LYS A 159 -4.13 11.94 14.14
C LYS A 159 -2.75 11.27 14.09
N GLU A 160 -2.71 9.96 14.26
CA GLU A 160 -1.47 9.21 14.44
C GLU A 160 -0.88 8.71 13.12
N PHE A 161 -1.68 8.60 12.06
CA PHE A 161 -1.22 8.14 10.75
C PHE A 161 -1.32 9.26 9.71
N ASN A 162 -0.53 9.14 8.64
CA ASN A 162 -0.52 10.12 7.53
C ASN A 162 -1.68 9.97 6.55
N PHE A 163 -2.59 9.04 6.81
CA PHE A 163 -3.77 8.80 5.99
C PHE A 163 -4.79 9.94 6.06
N LYS A 164 -5.41 10.24 4.92
CA LYS A 164 -6.54 11.16 4.82
C LYS A 164 -7.84 10.42 4.53
N MET A 165 -8.85 10.62 5.36
CA MET A 165 -10.17 10.05 5.12
C MET A 165 -10.83 10.74 3.94
N LEU A 166 -11.31 9.94 2.98
CA LEU A 166 -12.08 10.42 1.85
C LEU A 166 -13.52 10.72 2.30
N LYS A 167 -14.12 11.78 1.78
CA LYS A 167 -15.48 12.25 2.13
C LYS A 167 -16.30 12.60 0.88
N PRO A 168 -17.63 12.38 0.91
CA PRO A 168 -18.53 12.90 -0.12
C PRO A 168 -18.40 14.42 -0.28
N GLY A 169 -18.57 14.93 -1.50
CA GLY A 169 -18.52 16.36 -1.81
C GLY A 169 -17.13 17.00 -1.79
N LYS A 170 -16.08 16.22 -1.50
CA LYS A 170 -14.70 16.69 -1.54
C LYS A 170 -13.91 15.96 -2.62
N ASN A 171 -13.34 16.72 -3.55
CA ASN A 171 -12.62 16.17 -4.70
C ASN A 171 -11.11 16.40 -4.65
N LYS A 172 -10.63 17.45 -3.98
CA LYS A 172 -9.18 17.73 -3.88
C LYS A 172 -8.63 17.30 -2.52
N TYR A 173 -7.59 16.48 -2.55
CA TYR A 173 -6.94 15.96 -1.35
C TYR A 173 -5.44 16.25 -1.38
N LYS A 174 -4.95 16.80 -0.27
CA LYS A 174 -3.53 16.88 0.03
C LYS A 174 -3.12 15.62 0.79
N LEU A 175 -2.45 14.72 0.10
CA LEU A 175 -2.06 13.41 0.61
C LEU A 175 -0.59 13.42 1.05
N LYS A 176 -0.26 12.62 2.06
CA LYS A 176 1.11 12.47 2.57
C LYS A 176 1.60 11.05 2.36
N ARG A 177 2.92 10.88 2.36
CA ARG A 177 3.56 9.56 2.37
C ARG A 177 3.09 8.75 3.57
N VAL A 178 2.69 7.52 3.29
CA VAL A 178 2.38 6.49 4.30
C VAL A 178 3.32 5.29 4.24
N THR A 179 4.32 5.35 3.36
CA THR A 179 5.22 4.24 3.03
C THR A 179 6.54 4.38 3.77
N ALA A 180 6.99 3.29 4.38
CA ALA A 180 8.33 3.12 4.92
C ALA A 180 9.21 2.24 4.02
N SER A 181 10.51 2.22 4.30
CA SER A 181 11.46 1.32 3.62
C SER A 181 11.09 -0.16 3.81
N SER A 182 10.58 -0.50 4.99
CA SER A 182 10.03 -1.82 5.29
C SER A 182 8.80 -2.19 4.44
N ASN A 183 7.97 -1.23 4.04
CA ASN A 183 6.84 -1.53 3.15
C ASN A 183 7.29 -1.87 1.73
N ILE A 184 8.38 -1.28 1.28
CA ILE A 184 8.92 -1.53 -0.06
C ILE A 184 9.55 -2.93 -0.14
N SER A 185 10.23 -3.34 0.93
CA SER A 185 10.89 -4.64 0.99
C SER A 185 9.95 -5.80 1.36
N MET A 186 8.90 -5.54 2.14
CA MET A 186 8.04 -6.59 2.71
C MET A 186 6.56 -6.47 2.34
N GLY A 187 6.14 -5.43 1.62
CA GLY A 187 4.73 -5.17 1.29
C GLY A 187 3.96 -4.42 2.39
N TYR A 188 2.65 -4.25 2.17
CA TYR A 188 1.77 -3.47 3.05
C TYR A 188 1.04 -4.28 4.13
N TRP A 189 1.64 -5.36 4.64
CA TRP A 189 1.11 -6.08 5.81
C TRP A 189 1.17 -5.27 7.11
N HIS A 190 1.89 -4.16 7.11
CA HIS A 190 1.91 -3.18 8.18
C HIS A 190 1.77 -1.76 7.66
N LEU A 191 1.18 -0.90 8.49
CA LEU A 191 1.05 0.54 8.27
C LEU A 191 1.62 1.24 9.48
N LEU A 192 2.54 2.18 9.25
CA LEU A 192 3.27 2.86 10.31
C LEU A 192 2.62 4.19 10.69
N SER A 193 2.63 4.48 12.00
CA SER A 193 2.29 5.81 12.51
C SER A 193 3.28 6.86 12.02
N ARG A 194 2.94 8.15 12.20
CA ARG A 194 3.82 9.27 11.86
C ARG A 194 5.16 9.21 12.59
N SER A 195 5.16 8.81 13.85
CA SER A 195 6.38 8.64 14.64
C SER A 195 7.22 7.47 14.12
N ALA A 196 6.58 6.34 13.81
CA ALA A 196 7.26 5.17 13.25
C ALA A 196 7.84 5.43 11.85
N LEU A 197 7.16 6.20 10.98
CA LEU A 197 7.73 6.61 9.69
C LEU A 197 9.03 7.44 9.87
N ARG A 198 9.08 8.32 10.88
CA ARG A 198 10.30 9.10 11.18
C ARG A 198 11.42 8.21 11.72
N GLN A 199 11.09 7.24 12.57
CA GLN A 199 12.04 6.25 13.07
C GLN A 199 12.64 5.41 11.93
N ASP A 200 11.81 4.99 10.97
CA ASP A 200 12.25 4.25 9.78
C ASP A 200 13.21 5.09 8.92
N ASP A 201 12.87 6.37 8.67
CA ASP A 201 13.74 7.30 7.95
C ASP A 201 15.10 7.49 8.67
N MET A 202 15.09 7.61 10.00
CA MET A 202 16.33 7.72 10.80
C MET A 202 17.20 6.46 10.68
N LEU A 203 16.57 5.28 10.70
CA LEU A 203 17.28 4.01 10.53
C LEU A 203 17.91 3.90 9.13
N VAL A 204 17.14 4.23 8.07
CA VAL A 204 17.67 4.25 6.69
C VAL A 204 18.87 5.19 6.61
N ASN A 205 18.75 6.40 7.14
CA ASN A 205 19.84 7.38 7.14
C ASN A 205 21.09 6.87 7.89
N SER A 206 20.90 6.16 9.00
CA SER A 206 21.99 5.53 9.74
C SER A 206 22.67 4.42 8.93
N LEU A 207 21.89 3.53 8.29
CA LEU A 207 22.39 2.42 7.48
C LEU A 207 23.21 2.87 6.27
N ILE A 208 22.88 4.04 5.70
CA ILE A 208 23.64 4.60 4.59
C ILE A 208 24.73 5.59 5.03
N HIS A 209 24.99 5.70 6.33
CA HIS A 209 25.99 6.59 6.93
C HIS A 209 25.79 8.07 6.54
N GLY A 210 24.53 8.53 6.52
CA GLY A 210 24.19 9.92 6.20
C GLY A 210 24.34 10.30 4.73
N ARG A 211 24.62 9.35 3.83
CA ARG A 211 24.66 9.59 2.39
C ARG A 211 23.27 9.93 1.85
N ASP A 212 23.22 10.63 0.73
CA ASP A 212 21.96 10.92 0.04
C ASP A 212 21.32 9.62 -0.50
N VAL A 213 20.04 9.41 -0.19
CA VAL A 213 19.29 8.19 -0.57
C VAL A 213 19.24 8.01 -2.09
N LYS A 214 19.05 9.10 -2.86
CA LYS A 214 18.98 9.02 -4.34
C LYS A 214 20.35 8.68 -4.93
N ALA A 215 21.42 9.25 -4.38
CA ALA A 215 22.78 8.93 -4.80
C ALA A 215 23.14 7.47 -4.54
N VAL A 216 22.78 6.94 -3.36
CA VAL A 216 22.98 5.52 -3.04
C VAL A 216 22.15 4.65 -3.99
N ARG A 217 20.87 4.98 -4.21
CA ARG A 217 20.00 4.26 -5.15
C ARG A 217 20.59 4.21 -6.55
N LYS A 218 21.00 5.37 -7.09
CA LYS A 218 21.62 5.48 -8.42
C LYS A 218 22.91 4.65 -8.52
N SER A 219 23.71 4.61 -7.45
CA SER A 219 24.89 3.76 -7.40
C SER A 219 24.52 2.28 -7.52
N PHE A 220 23.48 1.82 -6.83
CA PHE A 220 22.98 0.44 -6.97
C PHE A 220 22.43 0.15 -8.37
N GLU A 221 21.71 1.11 -8.98
CA GLU A 221 21.22 0.96 -10.36
C GLU A 221 22.36 0.78 -11.35
N SER A 222 23.44 1.55 -11.19
CA SER A 222 24.61 1.47 -12.06
C SER A 222 25.43 0.19 -11.92
N MET A 223 25.21 -0.60 -10.85
CA MET A 223 25.91 -1.88 -10.66
C MET A 223 25.34 -3.00 -11.54
N ARG A 224 24.18 -2.79 -12.17
CA ARG A 224 23.48 -3.82 -12.98
C ARG A 224 23.07 -3.25 -14.33
N SER A 225 23.31 -4.00 -15.39
CA SER A 225 22.82 -3.64 -16.72
C SER A 225 21.29 -3.79 -16.81
N GLU A 226 20.65 -3.11 -17.75
CA GLU A 226 19.21 -3.33 -18.02
C GLU A 226 18.92 -4.79 -18.43
N GLU A 227 19.90 -5.47 -19.01
CA GLU A 227 19.82 -6.90 -19.29
C GLU A 227 19.76 -7.74 -18.01
N ASP A 228 20.57 -7.40 -17.00
CA ASP A 228 20.55 -8.08 -15.69
C ASP A 228 19.21 -7.86 -14.97
N TRP A 229 18.67 -6.65 -15.05
CA TRP A 229 17.34 -6.34 -14.52
C TRP A 229 16.25 -7.14 -15.20
N ARG A 230 16.30 -7.22 -16.53
CA ARG A 230 15.34 -8.02 -17.30
C ARG A 230 15.44 -9.51 -16.98
N ALA A 231 16.66 -10.04 -16.84
CA ALA A 231 16.89 -11.42 -16.44
C ALA A 231 16.26 -11.72 -15.06
N SER A 232 16.50 -10.87 -14.06
CA SER A 232 15.91 -11.02 -12.73
C SER A 232 14.38 -10.91 -12.75
N GLN A 233 13.83 -9.96 -13.51
CA GLN A 233 12.38 -9.82 -13.65
C GLN A 233 11.76 -11.10 -14.22
N LEU A 234 12.33 -11.63 -15.31
CA LEU A 234 11.79 -12.83 -15.96
C LEU A 234 11.86 -14.06 -15.06
N LEU A 235 12.91 -14.21 -14.25
CA LEU A 235 13.02 -15.28 -13.25
C LEU A 235 11.88 -15.19 -12.22
N VAL A 236 11.65 -13.99 -11.66
CA VAL A 236 10.59 -13.77 -10.66
C VAL A 236 9.21 -13.96 -11.29
N GLU A 237 8.95 -13.39 -12.46
CA GLU A 237 7.66 -13.56 -13.15
C GLU A 237 7.40 -15.03 -13.49
N ARG A 238 8.42 -15.78 -13.89
CA ARG A 238 8.30 -17.21 -14.19
C ARG A 238 7.91 -18.03 -12.97
N ASP A 239 8.46 -17.69 -11.80
CA ASP A 239 8.15 -18.33 -10.52
C ASP A 239 6.75 -17.94 -10.01
N MET A 240 6.38 -16.66 -10.11
CA MET A 240 5.07 -16.15 -9.67
C MET A 240 3.92 -16.60 -10.58
N PHE A 241 4.17 -16.76 -11.89
CA PHE A 241 3.15 -17.07 -12.89
C PHE A 241 3.55 -18.28 -13.77
N PRO A 242 3.73 -19.47 -13.17
CA PRO A 242 4.26 -20.64 -13.88
C PRO A 242 3.36 -21.12 -15.03
N GLU A 243 2.06 -20.84 -14.97
CA GLU A 243 1.10 -21.23 -16.00
C GLU A 243 0.87 -20.15 -17.07
N ASN A 244 1.46 -18.96 -16.93
CA ASN A 244 1.29 -17.88 -17.89
C ASN A 244 2.15 -18.15 -19.13
N ARG A 245 1.49 -18.53 -20.24
CA ARG A 245 2.13 -18.84 -21.52
C ARG A 245 3.00 -17.70 -22.06
N ARG A 246 2.59 -16.45 -21.84
CA ARG A 246 3.34 -15.28 -22.31
C ARG A 246 4.65 -15.13 -21.53
N VAL A 247 4.58 -15.22 -20.19
CA VAL A 247 5.78 -15.16 -19.33
C VAL A 247 6.73 -16.30 -19.65
N LYS A 248 6.21 -17.53 -19.83
CA LYS A 248 7.02 -18.68 -20.24
C LYS A 248 7.77 -18.44 -21.55
N LYS A 249 7.07 -17.93 -22.57
CA LYS A 249 7.68 -17.62 -23.87
C LYS A 249 8.73 -16.52 -23.75
N GLU A 250 8.44 -15.41 -23.06
CA GLU A 250 9.40 -14.31 -22.88
C GLU A 250 10.65 -14.77 -22.12
N TYR A 251 10.49 -15.64 -21.12
CA TYR A 251 11.60 -16.27 -20.40
C TYR A 251 12.45 -17.14 -21.33
N GLU A 252 11.82 -18.08 -22.05
CA GLU A 252 12.52 -18.98 -22.97
C GLU A 252 13.25 -18.20 -24.07
N ASP A 253 12.59 -17.24 -24.71
CA ASP A 253 13.18 -16.41 -25.77
C ASP A 253 14.38 -15.59 -25.25
N PHE A 254 14.33 -15.10 -24.01
CA PHE A 254 15.40 -14.30 -23.42
C PHE A 254 16.64 -15.15 -23.06
N PHE A 255 16.45 -16.30 -22.42
CA PHE A 255 17.56 -17.14 -21.96
C PHE A 255 18.11 -18.08 -23.04
N ARG A 256 17.31 -18.48 -24.04
CA ARG A 256 17.75 -19.34 -25.15
C ARG A 256 18.74 -18.66 -26.09
N ASN A 257 18.71 -17.33 -26.19
CA ASN A 257 19.65 -16.54 -26.99
C ASN A 257 20.98 -16.26 -26.26
N ARG A 258 21.17 -16.81 -25.06
CA ARG A 258 22.35 -16.61 -24.20
C ARG A 258 23.21 -17.87 -24.00
N ASP A 259 22.75 -19.03 -24.48
CA ASP A 259 23.52 -20.26 -24.62
C ASP A 259 24.12 -20.35 -26.03
#